data_AF-A0A1Y3B6B0-F1
#
_entry.id   AF-A0A1Y3B6B0-F1
#
_cell.length_a   1.000
_cell.length_b   1.000
_cell.length_c   1.000
_cell.angle_alpha   90.00
_cell.angle_beta   90.00
_cell.angle_gamma   90.00
#
_symmetry.space_group_name_H-M   'P 1'
#
loop_
_entity.id
_entity.type
_entity.pdbx_description
1 polymer ?
#
loop_
_entity_poly.entity_id
_entity_poly.type
_entity_poly.pdbx_seq_one_letter_code
_entity_poly.pdbx_strand_id
1 'polypeptide(L)'
;MDANTSSNNNDNDIDKIKQDNKNKEICKSINKIICDSDKSCGFGCSIHHVAYCLIAALALNRTLVLYPGEMFNSPTHHYRLLFKSINSICHDIRPQDDWMSNAVNINEIINQKSKTNNNSVYHDDDRIEVIYLPIIEDLDKNAKFRPMAIPEQLRTQLEQLTRIPFVVFLVI
;
A
#
# COMPACT_ATOMS: atom_id res chain seq x y z
N MET A 1 20.71 -26.27 -44.16
CA MET A 1 21.75 -25.84 -43.21
C MET A 1 22.09 -24.40 -43.55
N ASP A 2 21.90 -23.36 -42.75
CA ASP A 2 21.25 -23.14 -41.45
C ASP A 2 21.09 -21.61 -41.27
N ALA A 3 20.45 -21.21 -40.16
CA ALA A 3 20.44 -19.90 -39.51
C ALA A 3 19.19 -19.02 -39.73
N ASN A 4 18.14 -19.29 -38.94
CA ASN A 4 17.15 -18.28 -38.59
C ASN A 4 16.42 -18.61 -37.27
N THR A 5 17.11 -18.60 -36.13
CA THR A 5 16.46 -18.58 -34.80
C THR A 5 17.44 -18.08 -33.70
N SER A 6 17.64 -16.76 -33.55
CA SER A 6 18.32 -16.24 -32.33
C SER A 6 18.04 -14.77 -31.95
N SER A 7 17.16 -14.03 -32.63
CA SER A 7 16.95 -12.59 -32.32
C SER A 7 15.86 -12.32 -31.27
N ASN A 8 14.92 -13.24 -31.05
CA ASN A 8 13.69 -12.91 -30.33
C ASN A 8 13.81 -12.91 -28.79
N ASN A 9 14.89 -13.43 -28.19
CA ASN A 9 15.01 -13.49 -26.73
C ASN A 9 15.68 -12.23 -26.14
N ASN A 10 16.64 -11.66 -26.86
CA ASN A 10 17.43 -10.53 -26.36
C ASN A 10 16.65 -9.20 -26.42
N ASP A 11 15.79 -9.02 -27.44
CA ASP A 11 14.97 -7.82 -27.58
C ASP A 11 13.91 -7.74 -26.48
N ASN A 12 13.33 -8.90 -26.10
CA ASN A 12 12.36 -9.01 -25.01
C ASN A 12 12.98 -8.70 -23.64
N ASP A 13 14.22 -9.11 -23.39
CA ASP A 13 14.92 -8.83 -22.13
C ASP A 13 15.31 -7.35 -22.01
N ILE A 14 15.76 -6.74 -23.11
CA ILE A 14 16.09 -5.30 -23.15
C ILE A 14 14.85 -4.44 -22.92
N ASP A 15 13.71 -4.80 -23.53
CA ASP A 15 12.46 -4.05 -23.37
C ASP A 15 11.87 -4.21 -21.96
N LYS A 16 12.03 -5.40 -21.36
CA LYS A 16 11.70 -5.63 -19.95
C LYS A 16 12.56 -4.78 -19.00
N ILE A 17 13.88 -4.73 -19.22
CA ILE A 17 14.80 -3.90 -18.41
C ILE A 17 14.45 -2.41 -18.53
N LYS A 18 14.14 -1.93 -19.74
CA LYS A 18 13.70 -0.54 -19.96
C LYS A 18 12.40 -0.24 -19.21
N GLN A 19 11.45 -1.18 -19.25
CA GLN A 19 10.17 -1.04 -18.56
C GLN A 19 10.36 -1.03 -17.04
N ASP A 20 11.20 -1.90 -16.50
CA ASP A 20 11.50 -1.98 -15.07
C ASP A 20 12.20 -0.70 -14.58
N ASN A 21 13.14 -0.16 -15.36
CA ASN A 21 13.78 1.13 -15.06
C ASN A 21 12.77 2.29 -15.06
N LYS A 22 11.87 2.33 -16.03
CA LYS A 22 10.81 3.35 -16.10
C LYS A 22 9.86 3.23 -14.90
N ASN A 23 9.44 2.01 -14.55
CA ASN A 23 8.61 1.75 -13.38
C ASN A 23 9.29 2.19 -12.08
N LYS A 24 10.60 1.98 -11.95
CA LYS A 24 11.38 2.43 -10.79
C LYS A 24 11.37 3.96 -10.64
N GLU A 25 11.55 4.70 -11.72
CA GLU A 25 11.51 6.18 -11.70
C GLU A 25 10.10 6.73 -11.42
N ILE A 26 9.07 6.12 -12.02
CA ILE A 26 7.67 6.46 -11.69
C ILE A 26 7.40 6.17 -10.22
N CYS A 27 7.81 5.00 -9.74
CA CYS A 27 7.63 4.62 -8.35
C CYS A 27 8.26 5.67 -7.44
N LYS A 28 9.50 6.13 -7.69
CA LYS A 28 10.11 7.19 -6.86
C LYS A 28 9.27 8.47 -6.79
N SER A 29 8.56 8.87 -7.84
CA SER A 29 7.86 10.17 -7.90
C SER A 29 6.41 10.18 -7.45
N ILE A 30 5.77 9.02 -7.25
CA ILE A 30 4.37 8.95 -6.82
C ILE A 30 4.23 9.04 -5.31
N ASN A 31 3.09 9.55 -4.84
CA ASN A 31 2.72 9.49 -3.42
C ASN A 31 2.41 8.04 -3.01
N LYS A 32 3.04 7.58 -1.94
CA LYS A 32 2.98 6.18 -1.49
C LYS A 32 2.51 6.07 -0.06
N ILE A 33 1.87 4.95 0.24
CA ILE A 33 1.71 4.47 1.59
C ILE A 33 2.38 3.09 1.69
N ILE A 34 3.31 2.96 2.63
CA ILE A 34 3.97 1.72 2.97
C ILE A 34 3.16 1.07 4.08
N CYS A 35 2.79 -0.18 3.87
CA CYS A 35 2.13 -1.00 4.86
C CYS A 35 3.01 -2.21 5.15
N ASP A 36 3.35 -2.37 6.44
CA ASP A 36 4.17 -3.47 6.91
C ASP A 36 3.29 -4.60 7.45
N SER A 37 3.39 -5.76 6.81
CA SER A 37 2.64 -6.94 7.21
C SER A 37 3.42 -7.88 8.14
N ASP A 38 4.52 -7.45 8.78
CA ASP A 38 5.37 -8.24 9.70
C ASP A 38 4.72 -8.60 11.05
N LYS A 39 3.42 -8.91 11.03
CA LYS A 39 2.71 -9.45 12.19
C LYS A 39 2.61 -10.97 12.09
N SER A 40 3.09 -11.67 13.12
CA SER A 40 2.94 -13.12 13.27
C SER A 40 1.47 -13.49 13.60
N CYS A 41 0.66 -13.66 12.55
CA CYS A 41 -0.72 -14.14 12.66
C CYS A 41 -1.09 -15.04 11.48
N GLY A 42 -2.26 -15.70 11.54
CA GLY A 42 -2.74 -16.56 10.46
C GLY A 42 -3.21 -15.78 9.23
N PHE A 43 -3.41 -16.49 8.11
CA PHE A 43 -3.76 -15.93 6.80
C PHE A 43 -4.91 -14.89 6.82
N GLY A 44 -5.99 -15.18 7.54
CA GLY A 44 -7.14 -14.27 7.61
C GLY A 44 -6.82 -12.92 8.29
N CYS A 45 -5.90 -12.91 9.26
CA CYS A 45 -5.44 -11.67 9.89
C CYS A 45 -4.60 -10.84 8.92
N SER A 46 -3.72 -11.48 8.14
CA SER A 46 -2.92 -10.80 7.12
C SER A 46 -3.78 -10.21 6.00
N ILE A 47 -4.80 -10.93 5.52
CA ILE A 47 -5.72 -10.40 4.50
C ILE A 47 -6.49 -9.20 5.02
N HIS A 48 -6.99 -9.24 6.26
CA HIS A 48 -7.64 -8.08 6.86
C HIS A 48 -6.70 -6.88 6.98
N HIS A 49 -5.43 -7.11 7.32
CA HIS A 49 -4.45 -6.03 7.38
C HIS A 49 -4.17 -5.43 6.00
N VAL A 50 -4.02 -6.25 4.95
CA VAL A 50 -3.86 -5.78 3.56
C VAL A 50 -5.09 -5.00 3.10
N ALA A 51 -6.30 -5.50 3.37
CA ALA A 51 -7.55 -4.80 3.02
C ALA A 51 -7.64 -3.43 3.72
N TYR A 52 -7.26 -3.37 4.99
CA TYR A 52 -7.16 -2.12 5.73
C TYR A 52 -6.15 -1.16 5.11
N CYS A 53 -4.96 -1.63 4.75
CA CYS A 53 -3.95 -0.81 4.08
C CYS A 53 -4.41 -0.30 2.71
N LEU A 54 -5.19 -1.09 1.97
CA LEU A 54 -5.82 -0.65 0.73
C LEU A 54 -6.83 0.47 0.96
N ILE A 55 -7.71 0.35 1.96
CA ILE A 55 -8.66 1.40 2.32
C ILE A 55 -7.93 2.69 2.69
N ALA A 56 -6.87 2.60 3.50
CA ALA A 56 -6.06 3.76 3.88
C ALA A 56 -5.37 4.41 2.65
N ALA A 57 -4.84 3.60 1.74
CA ALA A 57 -4.25 4.07 0.49
C ALA A 57 -5.27 4.86 -0.36
N LEU A 58 -6.47 4.31 -0.51
CA LEU A 58 -7.57 4.98 -1.23
C LEU A 58 -8.00 6.27 -0.55
N ALA A 59 -8.13 6.26 0.78
CA ALA A 59 -8.54 7.43 1.56
C ALA A 59 -7.53 8.58 1.49
N LEU A 60 -6.23 8.27 1.37
CA LEU A 60 -5.15 9.25 1.27
C LEU A 60 -4.75 9.55 -0.18
N ASN A 61 -5.40 8.95 -1.17
CA ASN A 61 -5.04 9.06 -2.58
C ASN A 61 -3.56 8.69 -2.83
N ARG A 62 -3.10 7.60 -2.21
CA ARG A 62 -1.73 7.10 -2.28
C ARG A 62 -1.67 5.74 -2.92
N THR A 63 -0.56 5.47 -3.58
CA THR A 63 -0.28 4.13 -4.10
C THR A 63 0.14 3.22 -2.96
N LEU A 64 -0.56 2.08 -2.80
CA LEU A 64 -0.22 1.07 -1.81
C LEU A 64 1.08 0.36 -2.19
N VAL A 65 2.01 0.36 -1.26
CA VAL A 65 3.19 -0.50 -1.23
C VAL A 65 3.01 -1.47 -0.07
N LEU A 66 2.99 -2.76 -0.37
CA LEU A 66 3.05 -3.80 0.65
C LEU A 66 4.51 -4.19 0.87
N TYR A 67 4.98 -4.02 2.10
CA TYR A 67 6.22 -4.62 2.55
C TYR A 67 5.90 -6.04 3.04
N PRO A 68 6.36 -7.09 2.33
CA PRO A 68 5.98 -8.46 2.64
C PRO A 68 6.68 -8.89 3.92
N GLY A 69 5.89 -9.13 4.96
CA GLY A 69 6.41 -9.70 6.20
C GLY A 69 6.78 -11.19 6.10
N GLU A 70 7.24 -11.81 7.18
CA GLU A 70 7.70 -13.22 7.20
C GLU A 70 6.70 -14.21 6.55
N MET A 71 5.39 -14.01 6.72
CA MET A 71 4.35 -14.86 6.10
C MET A 71 4.32 -14.76 4.57
N PHE A 72 4.79 -13.65 4.01
CA PHE A 72 4.86 -13.39 2.57
C PHE A 72 6.23 -13.79 2.00
N ASN A 73 7.31 -13.68 2.78
CA ASN A 73 8.67 -14.04 2.33
C ASN A 73 9.06 -15.50 2.62
N SER A 74 8.26 -16.27 3.35
CA SER A 74 8.55 -17.69 3.54
C SER A 74 8.44 -18.48 2.22
N PRO A 75 9.44 -19.31 1.85
CA PRO A 75 9.36 -20.18 0.68
C PRO A 75 8.23 -21.22 0.77
N THR A 76 7.58 -21.38 1.93
CA THR A 76 6.41 -22.25 2.12
C THR A 76 5.07 -21.55 1.90
N HIS A 77 5.03 -20.21 1.91
CA HIS A 77 3.80 -19.43 1.86
C HIS A 77 3.73 -18.61 0.56
N HIS A 78 3.17 -19.27 -0.45
CA HIS A 78 3.15 -18.84 -1.84
C HIS A 78 2.09 -17.79 -2.18
N TYR A 79 1.99 -16.69 -1.44
CA TYR A 79 1.02 -15.65 -1.76
C TYR A 79 1.23 -15.09 -3.19
N ARG A 80 2.49 -14.93 -3.64
CA ARG A 80 2.82 -14.47 -5.01
C ARG A 80 2.37 -15.45 -6.10
N LEU A 81 2.07 -16.70 -5.74
CA LEU A 81 1.53 -17.71 -6.67
C LEU A 81 -0.01 -17.69 -6.70
N LEU A 82 -0.66 -17.21 -5.63
CA LEU A 82 -2.11 -17.17 -5.52
C LEU A 82 -2.69 -15.81 -5.92
N PHE A 83 -1.94 -14.73 -5.71
CA PHE A 83 -2.39 -13.37 -5.94
C PHE A 83 -1.39 -12.62 -6.81
N LYS A 84 -1.91 -11.86 -7.78
CA LYS A 84 -1.09 -10.89 -8.50
C LYS A 84 -0.65 -9.78 -7.54
N SER A 85 0.50 -9.19 -7.84
CA SER A 85 0.92 -7.96 -7.15
C SER A 85 -0.19 -6.92 -7.26
N ILE A 86 -0.53 -6.30 -6.14
CA ILE A 86 -1.53 -5.22 -6.09
C ILE A 86 -1.06 -4.02 -6.93
N ASN A 87 0.25 -3.87 -7.09
CA ASN A 87 0.85 -2.80 -7.86
C ASN A 87 1.93 -3.36 -8.80
N SER A 88 1.82 -3.06 -10.11
CA SER A 88 2.81 -3.44 -11.13
C SER A 88 3.91 -2.40 -11.35
N ILE A 89 3.81 -1.22 -10.73
CA ILE A 89 4.77 -0.12 -10.83
C ILE A 89 5.79 -0.18 -9.68
N CYS A 90 5.36 -0.52 -8.47
CA CYS A 90 6.21 -0.59 -7.27
C CYS A 90 6.27 -2.00 -6.66
N HIS A 91 6.57 -3.04 -7.46
CA HIS A 91 6.43 -4.45 -7.03
C HIS A 91 7.68 -5.08 -6.39
N ASP A 92 8.80 -4.36 -6.33
CA ASP A 92 10.11 -4.91 -5.92
C ASP A 92 10.87 -3.93 -5.03
N ILE A 93 10.28 -3.64 -3.88
CA ILE A 93 10.81 -2.68 -2.91
C ILE A 93 11.68 -3.44 -1.92
N ARG A 94 12.92 -2.99 -1.80
CA ARG A 94 13.88 -3.54 -0.84
C ARG A 94 13.94 -2.61 0.36
N PRO A 95 14.16 -3.14 1.58
CA PRO A 95 14.34 -2.32 2.78
C PRO A 95 15.50 -1.30 2.72
N GLN A 96 16.28 -1.32 1.63
CA GLN A 96 17.41 -0.43 1.36
C GLN A 96 17.10 0.64 0.30
N ASP A 97 15.85 0.78 -0.13
CA ASP A 97 15.48 1.86 -1.04
C ASP A 97 15.45 3.21 -0.29
N ASP A 98 16.24 4.19 -0.77
CA ASP A 98 16.49 5.48 -0.11
C ASP A 98 15.23 6.24 0.35
N TRP A 99 14.11 6.07 -0.37
CA TRP A 99 12.84 6.76 -0.06
C TRP A 99 12.10 6.17 1.15
N MET A 100 12.39 4.92 1.55
CA MET A 100 11.86 4.35 2.80
C MET A 100 12.38 5.10 4.03
N SER A 101 13.60 5.64 3.97
CA SER A 101 14.19 6.43 5.07
C SER A 101 13.46 7.75 5.33
N ASN A 102 12.70 8.25 4.36
CA ASN A 102 11.90 9.48 4.47
C ASN A 102 10.44 9.21 4.83
N ALA A 103 10.06 7.96 5.10
CA ALA A 103 8.69 7.62 5.43
C ALA A 103 8.30 8.21 6.79
N VAL A 104 7.19 8.97 6.81
CA VAL A 104 6.64 9.54 8.04
C VAL A 104 5.58 8.61 8.60
N ASN A 105 5.65 8.30 9.90
CA ASN A 105 4.62 7.49 10.54
C ASN A 105 3.28 8.25 10.58
N ILE A 106 2.20 7.61 10.12
CA ILE A 106 0.88 8.25 10.05
C ILE A 106 0.37 8.77 11.40
N ASN A 107 0.76 8.14 12.51
CA ASN A 107 0.39 8.59 13.84
C ASN A 107 0.99 9.96 14.17
N GLU A 108 2.17 10.29 13.64
CA GLU A 108 2.77 11.61 13.84
C GLU A 108 1.94 12.69 13.13
N ILE A 109 1.45 12.39 11.93
CA ILE A 109 0.58 13.27 11.14
C ILE A 109 -0.74 13.49 11.88
N ILE A 110 -1.35 12.43 12.42
CA ILE A 110 -2.60 12.49 13.18
C ILE A 110 -2.39 13.29 14.48
N ASN A 111 -1.31 13.04 15.21
CA ASN A 111 -1.03 13.68 16.50
C ASN A 111 -0.63 15.16 16.36
N GLN A 112 0.00 15.56 15.25
CA GLN A 112 0.26 16.97 14.94
C GLN A 112 -1.05 17.75 14.72
N LYS A 113 -2.04 17.15 14.05
CA LYS A 113 -3.39 17.73 13.93
C LYS A 113 -4.10 17.87 15.29
N SER A 114 -3.78 17.01 16.26
CA SER A 114 -4.38 17.06 17.60
C SER A 114 -3.73 18.11 18.53
N LYS A 115 -2.48 18.52 18.29
CA LYS A 115 -1.74 19.46 19.16
C LYS A 115 -1.82 20.92 18.71
N THR A 116 -2.16 21.19 17.45
CA THR A 116 -2.19 22.54 16.87
C THR A 116 -3.54 23.22 17.09
N ASN A 117 -3.76 23.72 18.32
CA ASN A 117 -4.72 24.81 18.55
C ASN A 117 -4.08 26.20 18.45
N ASN A 118 -2.76 26.35 18.25
CA ASN A 118 -2.10 27.65 18.02
C ASN A 118 -0.76 27.46 17.27
N ASN A 119 -0.66 28.01 16.05
CA ASN A 119 0.56 28.37 15.30
C ASN A 119 1.72 27.35 15.15
N SER A 120 1.53 26.22 14.45
CA SER A 120 2.68 25.55 13.83
C SER A 120 2.38 25.01 12.44
N VAL A 121 3.43 25.06 11.60
CA VAL A 121 3.52 24.68 10.19
C VAL A 121 2.64 23.46 9.87
N TYR A 122 1.65 23.69 9.02
CA TYR A 122 0.79 22.67 8.42
C TYR A 122 1.66 21.78 7.52
N HIS A 123 1.92 20.54 7.94
CA HIS A 123 2.22 19.48 6.99
C HIS A 123 0.89 19.02 6.43
N ASP A 124 0.51 19.65 5.31
CA ASP A 124 -0.54 19.13 4.45
C ASP A 124 -0.15 17.70 4.06
N ASP A 125 -1.05 16.75 4.26
CA ASP A 125 -0.78 15.33 3.97
C ASP A 125 -0.25 15.18 2.54
N ASP A 126 -0.80 15.97 1.63
CA ASP A 126 -0.43 16.08 0.21
C ASP A 126 1.06 16.40 -0.05
N ARG A 127 1.80 16.99 0.91
CA ARG A 127 3.24 17.28 0.78
C ARG A 127 4.14 16.15 1.24
N ILE A 128 3.61 15.22 2.03
CA ILE A 128 4.37 14.06 2.49
C ILE A 128 4.34 13.05 1.35
N GLU A 129 5.47 12.69 0.79
CA GLU A 129 5.49 11.76 -0.35
C GLU A 129 5.25 10.31 0.09
N VAL A 130 5.80 9.93 1.24
CA VAL A 130 5.82 8.54 1.73
C VAL A 130 5.29 8.49 3.15
N ILE A 131 4.20 7.75 3.35
CA ILE A 131 3.61 7.52 4.67
C ILE A 131 3.82 6.07 5.08
N TYR A 132 4.28 5.85 6.30
CA TYR A 132 4.30 4.54 6.93
C TYR A 132 3.01 4.32 7.72
N LEU A 133 2.28 3.27 7.36
CA LEU A 133 1.08 2.80 8.04
C LEU A 133 1.44 1.59 8.89
N PRO A 134 1.36 1.69 10.23
CA PRO A 134 1.61 0.56 11.10
C PRO A 134 0.44 -0.44 11.06
N ILE A 135 0.63 -1.56 11.75
CA ILE A 135 -0.45 -2.48 12.06
C ILE A 135 -1.56 -1.77 12.83
N ILE A 136 -2.78 -2.29 12.67
CA ILE A 136 -3.99 -1.65 13.19
C ILE A 136 -3.97 -1.44 14.71
N GLU A 137 -3.28 -2.32 15.45
CA GLU A 137 -3.10 -2.21 16.90
C GLU A 137 -2.34 -0.95 17.31
N ASP A 138 -1.35 -0.56 16.52
CA ASP A 138 -0.45 0.57 16.82
C ASP A 138 -0.96 1.88 16.22
N LEU A 139 -2.02 1.83 15.40
CA LEU A 139 -2.62 3.02 14.83
C LEU A 139 -3.32 3.87 15.91
N ASP A 140 -3.09 5.18 15.84
CA ASP A 140 -3.75 6.16 16.68
C ASP A 140 -5.28 6.00 16.65
N LYS A 141 -5.88 5.99 17.84
CA LYS A 141 -7.33 5.82 18.00
C LYS A 141 -8.16 6.92 17.32
N ASN A 142 -7.57 8.08 17.05
CA ASN A 142 -8.23 9.21 16.39
C ASN A 142 -8.13 9.14 14.86
N ALA A 143 -7.50 8.11 14.29
CA ALA A 143 -7.46 7.94 12.84
C ALA A 143 -8.87 7.82 12.25
N LYS A 144 -9.17 8.61 11.21
CA LYS A 144 -10.51 8.68 10.60
C LYS A 144 -10.88 7.47 9.74
N PHE A 145 -9.89 6.68 9.33
CA PHE A 145 -10.04 5.52 8.43
C PHE A 145 -9.89 4.18 9.16
N ARG A 146 -10.21 4.11 10.47
CA ARG A 146 -10.23 2.82 11.19
C ARG A 146 -11.40 1.95 10.73
N PRO A 147 -11.27 0.61 10.80
CA PRO A 147 -12.36 -0.31 10.58
C PRO A 147 -13.66 0.04 11.31
N MET A 148 -14.72 -0.35 10.61
CA MET A 148 -16.09 0.17 10.55
C MET A 148 -16.32 1.52 9.85
N ALA A 149 -15.27 2.22 9.40
CA ALA A 149 -15.44 3.37 8.52
C ALA A 149 -15.78 2.96 7.07
N ILE A 150 -16.71 3.68 6.45
CA ILE A 150 -17.02 3.61 5.02
C ILE A 150 -16.90 5.01 4.41
N PRO A 151 -16.62 5.14 3.10
CA PRO A 151 -16.57 6.45 2.44
C PRO A 151 -17.92 7.16 2.56
N GLU A 152 -17.90 8.44 2.93
CA GLU A 152 -19.11 9.26 3.10
C GLU A 152 -19.93 9.30 1.80
N GLN A 153 -19.27 9.32 0.64
CA GLN A 153 -19.94 9.33 -0.67
C GLN A 153 -20.77 8.06 -0.92
N LEU A 154 -20.36 6.93 -0.33
CA LEU A 154 -20.99 5.63 -0.52
C LEU A 154 -21.94 5.27 0.62
N ARG A 155 -21.93 6.02 1.73
CA ARG A 155 -22.69 5.70 2.94
C ARG A 155 -24.17 5.43 2.64
N THR A 156 -24.84 6.40 2.03
CA THR A 156 -26.28 6.31 1.76
C THR A 156 -26.62 5.13 0.84
N GLN A 157 -25.79 4.85 -0.16
CA GLN A 157 -26.02 3.73 -1.09
C GLN A 157 -25.83 2.38 -0.39
N LEU A 158 -24.78 2.25 0.41
CA LEU A 158 -24.49 1.00 1.12
C LEU A 158 -25.51 0.72 2.24
N GLU A 159 -25.95 1.75 2.96
CA GLU A 159 -26.99 1.64 4.00
C GLU A 159 -28.35 1.24 3.43
N GLN A 160 -28.66 1.63 2.20
CA GLN A 160 -29.86 1.18 1.50
C GLN A 160 -29.78 -0.28 1.06
N LEU A 161 -28.58 -0.75 0.69
CA LEU A 161 -28.36 -2.09 0.17
C LEU A 161 -28.25 -3.14 1.28
N THR A 162 -27.61 -2.80 2.40
CA THR A 162 -27.28 -3.74 3.47
C THR A 162 -27.37 -3.09 4.85
N ARG A 163 -27.73 -3.91 5.85
CA ARG A 163 -27.65 -3.50 7.27
C ARG A 163 -26.22 -3.48 7.81
N ILE A 164 -25.25 -3.97 7.04
CA ILE A 164 -23.83 -3.99 7.43
C ILE A 164 -22.97 -3.39 6.30
N PRO A 165 -23.08 -2.07 6.05
CA PRO A 165 -22.37 -1.37 4.96
C PRO A 165 -20.87 -1.63 4.90
N PHE A 166 -20.22 -1.70 6.06
CA PHE A 166 -18.78 -1.89 6.18
C PHE A 166 -18.29 -3.24 5.65
N VAL A 167 -19.04 -4.32 5.86
CA VAL A 167 -18.65 -5.66 5.36
C VAL A 167 -18.70 -5.68 3.84
N VAL A 168 -19.70 -5.03 3.24
CA VAL A 168 -19.80 -4.92 1.79
C VAL A 168 -18.67 -4.05 1.24
N PHE A 169 -18.33 -2.93 1.90
CA PHE A 169 -17.18 -2.10 1.50
C PHE A 169 -15.83 -2.83 1.60
N LEU A 170 -15.62 -3.69 2.59
CA LEU A 170 -14.38 -4.47 2.72
C LEU A 170 -14.22 -5.57 1.67
N VAL A 171 -15.30 -5.99 1.01
CA VAL A 171 -15.35 -7.15 0.11
C VAL A 171 -15.45 -6.73 -1.37
N ILE A 172 -15.64 -5.43 -1.64
CA ILE A 172 -15.63 -4.83 -2.99
C ILE A 172 -14.22 -4.30 -3.30
#